data_AF-A0A835LEP2-F1
#
_entry.id   AF-A0A835LEP2-F1
#
_cell.length_a   1.000
_cell.length_b   1.000
_cell.length_c   1.000
_cell.angle_alpha   90.00
_cell.angle_beta   90.00
_cell.angle_gamma   90.00
#
_symmetry.space_group_name_H-M   'P 1'
#
loop_
_entity.id
_entity.type
_entity.pdbx_description
1 polymer ?
#
loop_
_entity_poly.entity_id
_entity_poly.type
_entity_poly.pdbx_seq_one_letter_code
_entity_poly.pdbx_strand_id
1 'polypeptide(L)'
;CRSVPLIAILYYIFGAAAFGLARGKTSLDIALFPLEFTTSGGLERVNAHVRILYGCYVEGAMLLVSCGLATLRCHSGAAFAYMTEKYRLFESI
;
A
#
# COMPACT_ATOMS: atom_id res chain seq x y z
N CYS A 1 11.63 6.77 10.56
CA CYS A 1 10.74 6.18 9.54
C CYS A 1 9.55 7.10 9.16
N ARG A 2 9.77 8.40 8.94
CA ARG A 2 8.69 9.37 8.64
C ARG A 2 8.27 9.38 7.17
N SER A 3 9.13 8.86 6.29
CA SER A 3 8.97 8.95 4.84
C SER A 3 8.17 7.81 4.22
N VAL A 4 7.94 6.71 4.92
CA VAL A 4 7.18 5.54 4.41
C VAL A 4 5.77 5.91 3.92
N PRO A 5 4.94 6.68 4.68
CA PRO A 5 3.64 7.10 4.17
C PRO A 5 3.74 8.06 2.98
N LEU A 6 4.73 8.95 2.97
CA LEU A 6 4.99 9.86 1.83
C LEU A 6 5.36 9.09 0.57
N ILE A 7 6.24 8.09 0.68
CA ILE A 7 6.64 7.21 -0.41
C ILE A 7 5.43 6.41 -0.89
N ALA A 8 4.58 5.91 0.01
CA ALA A 8 3.35 5.20 -0.38
C ALA A 8 2.38 6.09 -1.18
N ILE A 9 2.19 7.35 -0.77
CA ILE A 9 1.35 8.31 -1.50
C ILE A 9 1.94 8.62 -2.88
N LEU A 10 3.25 8.90 -2.96
CA LEU A 10 3.93 9.16 -4.23
C LEU A 10 3.87 7.93 -5.16
N TYR A 11 4.04 6.74 -4.60
CA TYR A 11 3.96 5.48 -5.34
C TYR A 11 2.55 5.27 -5.92
N TYR A 12 1.51 5.59 -5.15
CA TYR A 12 0.13 5.52 -5.60
C TYR A 12 -0.17 6.53 -6.72
N ILE A 13 0.29 7.77 -6.57
CA ILE A 13 0.13 8.82 -7.60
C ILE A 13 0.88 8.43 -8.87
N PHE A 14 2.09 7.90 -8.75
CA PHE A 14 2.88 7.44 -9.89
C PHE A 14 2.19 6.29 -10.64
N GLY A 15 1.65 5.31 -9.91
CA GLY A 15 0.83 4.25 -10.49
C GLY A 15 -0.39 4.80 -11.22
N ALA A 16 -1.18 5.66 -10.56
CA ALA A 16 -2.35 6.27 -11.16
C ALA A 16 -2.01 7.08 -12.42
N ALA A 17 -0.92 7.85 -12.43
CA ALA A 17 -0.48 8.60 -13.60
C ALA A 17 0.01 7.68 -14.74
N ALA A 18 0.84 6.69 -14.44
CA ALA A 18 1.39 5.77 -15.43
C ALA A 18 0.29 4.90 -16.08
N PHE A 19 -0.61 4.33 -15.29
CA PHE A 19 -1.72 3.52 -15.79
C PHE A 19 -2.84 4.36 -16.39
N GLY A 20 -3.04 5.58 -15.90
CA GLY A 20 -3.99 6.54 -16.45
C GLY A 20 -3.62 7.01 -17.85
N LEU A 21 -2.35 7.39 -18.06
CA LEU A 21 -1.83 7.74 -19.38
C LEU A 21 -1.84 6.54 -20.32
N ALA A 22 -1.52 5.34 -19.84
CA ALA A 22 -1.49 4.13 -20.67
C ALA A 22 -2.87 3.64 -21.13
N ARG A 23 -3.95 3.90 -20.36
CA ARG A 23 -5.30 3.42 -20.69
C ARG A 23 -6.22 4.46 -21.32
N GLY A 24 -5.88 5.76 -21.28
CA GLY A 24 -6.73 6.83 -21.83
C GLY A 24 -8.17 6.85 -21.29
N LYS A 25 -8.39 6.21 -20.13
CA LYS A 25 -9.69 6.02 -19.48
C LYS A 25 -9.95 7.13 -18.47
N THR A 26 -11.23 7.39 -18.20
CA THR A 26 -11.72 8.40 -17.26
C THR A 26 -11.11 8.26 -15.86
N SER A 27 -10.89 9.37 -15.15
CA SER A 27 -10.17 9.41 -13.86
C SER A 27 -10.69 8.48 -12.76
N LEU A 28 -11.96 8.07 -12.80
CA LEU A 28 -12.55 7.13 -11.84
C LEU A 28 -12.14 5.67 -12.11
N ASP A 29 -12.03 5.27 -13.38
CA ASP A 29 -11.50 3.96 -13.80
C ASP A 29 -10.01 3.81 -13.42
N ILE A 30 -9.28 4.93 -13.41
CA ILE A 30 -7.88 4.99 -13.01
C ILE A 30 -7.74 4.80 -11.48
N ALA A 31 -8.66 5.33 -10.68
CA ALA A 31 -8.64 5.14 -9.24
C ALA A 31 -9.03 3.69 -8.83
N LEU A 32 -9.96 3.07 -9.58
CA LEU A 32 -10.38 1.68 -9.38
C LEU A 32 -9.51 0.66 -10.15
N PHE A 33 -8.45 1.09 -10.80
CA PHE A 33 -7.65 0.23 -11.68
C PHE A 33 -7.13 -1.06 -11.01
N PRO A 34 -6.77 -1.11 -9.70
CA PRO A 34 -6.32 -2.37 -9.09
C PRO A 34 -7.48 -3.36 -8.87
N LEU A 35 -8.70 -2.84 -8.67
CA LEU A 35 -9.90 -3.63 -8.44
C LEU A 35 -10.39 -4.28 -9.74
N GLU A 36 -10.36 -3.52 -10.84
CA GLU A 36 -10.63 -4.00 -12.20
C GLU A 36 -9.71 -5.14 -12.62
N PHE A 37 -8.45 -5.13 -12.15
CA PHE A 37 -7.48 -6.18 -12.45
C PHE A 37 -7.62 -7.43 -11.57
N THR A 38 -8.30 -7.33 -10.42
CA THR A 38 -8.41 -8.44 -9.45
C THR A 38 -9.79 -9.10 -9.40
N THR A 39 -10.86 -8.44 -9.86
CA THR A 39 -12.24 -8.93 -9.65
C THR A 39 -13.03 -9.30 -10.92
N SER A 40 -12.66 -8.80 -12.10
CA SER A 40 -13.55 -8.86 -13.29
C SER A 40 -12.90 -9.43 -14.56
N GLY A 41 -11.76 -10.11 -14.48
CA GLY A 41 -11.07 -10.65 -15.66
C GLY A 41 -10.53 -9.56 -16.61
N GLY A 42 -10.50 -8.29 -16.15
CA GLY A 42 -10.03 -7.15 -16.93
C GLY A 42 -8.61 -7.35 -17.46
N LEU A 43 -7.78 -8.11 -16.72
CA LEU A 43 -6.40 -8.48 -17.05
C LEU A 43 -6.25 -9.24 -18.38
N GLU A 44 -7.29 -9.97 -18.82
CA GLU A 44 -7.29 -10.78 -20.05
C GLU A 44 -7.52 -9.93 -21.31
N ARG A 45 -8.25 -8.80 -21.17
CA ARG A 45 -8.53 -7.87 -22.28
C ARG A 45 -7.48 -6.79 -22.47
N VAL A 46 -6.45 -6.75 -21.62
CA VAL A 46 -5.37 -5.74 -21.68
C VAL A 46 -4.13 -6.32 -22.33
N ASN A 47 -3.43 -5.48 -23.10
CA ASN A 47 -2.15 -5.82 -23.72
C ASN A 47 -1.17 -6.45 -22.70
N ALA A 48 -0.49 -7.52 -23.13
CA ALA A 48 0.42 -8.30 -22.28
C ALA A 48 1.47 -7.46 -21.54
N HIS A 49 1.96 -6.39 -22.16
CA HIS A 49 2.93 -5.45 -21.56
C HIS A 49 2.37 -4.72 -20.33
N VAL A 50 1.11 -4.28 -20.38
CA VAL A 50 0.44 -3.59 -19.26
C VAL A 50 0.25 -4.54 -18.08
N ARG A 51 0.06 -5.84 -18.37
CA ARG A 51 -0.05 -6.91 -17.38
C ARG A 51 1.21 -7.08 -16.56
N ILE A 52 2.36 -7.11 -17.22
CA ILE A 52 3.67 -7.25 -16.58
C ILE A 52 3.97 -6.01 -15.74
N LEU A 53 3.71 -4.82 -16.29
CA LEU A 53 3.88 -3.56 -15.58
C LEU A 53 3.01 -3.49 -14.31
N TYR A 54 1.77 -3.97 -14.40
CA TYR A 54 0.85 -4.07 -13.26
C TYR A 54 1.37 -5.04 -12.19
N GLY A 55 1.88 -6.21 -12.58
CA GLY A 55 2.50 -7.16 -11.66
C GLY A 55 3.66 -6.52 -10.90
N CYS A 56 4.60 -5.87 -11.59
CA CYS A 56 5.71 -5.15 -10.94
C CYS A 56 5.23 -4.04 -10.01
N TYR A 57 4.16 -3.33 -10.38
CA TYR A 57 3.57 -2.30 -9.53
C TYR A 57 3.01 -2.87 -8.22
N VAL A 58 2.30 -4.01 -8.28
CA VAL A 58 1.74 -4.68 -7.11
C VAL A 58 2.84 -5.21 -6.17
N GLU A 59 3.91 -5.78 -6.73
CA GLU A 59 5.07 -6.23 -5.93
C GLU A 59 5.68 -5.08 -5.12
N GLY A 60 5.90 -3.92 -5.76
CA GLY A 60 6.39 -2.73 -5.05
C GLY A 60 5.40 -2.20 -4.00
N ALA A 61 4.10 -2.31 -4.25
CA ALA A 61 3.09 -1.94 -3.27
C ALA A 61 3.14 -2.86 -2.02
N MET A 62 3.31 -4.17 -2.21
CA MET A 62 3.44 -5.12 -1.11
C MET A 62 4.69 -4.87 -0.27
N LEU A 63 5.82 -4.56 -0.91
CA LEU A 63 7.05 -4.18 -0.21
C LEU A 63 6.84 -2.94 0.68
N LEU A 64 6.14 -1.91 0.17
CA LEU A 64 5.84 -0.71 0.96
C LEU A 64 4.91 -1.00 2.14
N VAL A 65 3.90 -1.86 1.95
CA VAL A 65 3.03 -2.31 3.04
C VAL A 65 3.83 -3.08 4.09
N SER A 66 4.71 -3.99 3.69
CA SER A 66 5.58 -4.72 4.60
C SER A 66 6.51 -3.78 5.39
N CYS A 67 7.13 -2.80 4.73
CA CYS A 67 7.95 -1.79 5.41
C CYS A 67 7.14 -0.92 6.38
N GLY A 68 5.93 -0.52 5.99
CA GLY A 68 5.00 0.21 6.85
C GLY A 68 4.60 -0.60 8.07
N LEU A 69 4.24 -1.86 7.88
CA LEU A 69 3.87 -2.76 8.97
C LEU A 69 5.05 -3.04 9.91
N ALA A 70 6.26 -3.27 9.39
CA ALA A 70 7.46 -3.43 10.19
C ALA A 70 7.76 -2.19 11.04
N THR A 71 7.59 -1.00 10.45
CA THR A 71 7.73 0.28 11.16
C THR A 71 6.68 0.43 12.26
N LEU A 72 5.42 0.11 11.96
CA LEU A 72 4.33 0.17 12.92
C LEU A 72 4.57 -0.79 14.08
N ARG A 73 4.96 -2.04 13.80
CA ARG A 73 5.29 -3.04 14.82
C ARG A 73 6.43 -2.59 15.73
N CYS A 74 7.47 -1.98 15.17
CA CYS A 74 8.59 -1.43 15.93
C CYS A 74 8.13 -0.33 16.92
N HIS A 75 7.25 0.57 16.48
CA HIS A 75 6.67 1.61 17.34
C HIS A 75 5.65 1.08 18.36
N SER A 76 4.81 0.13 17.95
CA SER A 76 3.79 -0.47 18.81
C SER A 76 4.39 -1.29 19.96
N GLY A 77 5.55 -1.94 19.76
CA GLY A 77 6.24 -2.66 20.83
C GLY A 77 6.63 -1.74 21.99
N ALA A 78 7.19 -0.57 21.69
CA ALA A 78 7.56 0.42 22.70
C ALA A 78 6.34 1.05 23.40
N ALA A 79 5.30 1.39 22.63
CA ALA A 79 4.07 1.95 23.17
C ALA A 79 3.31 0.93 24.06
N PHE A 80 3.27 -0.33 23.64
CA PHE A 80 2.65 -1.41 24.40
C PHE A 80 3.42 -1.70 25.68
N ALA A 81 4.75 -1.81 25.63
CA ALA A 81 5.59 -2.00 26.81
C ALA A 81 5.40 -0.87 27.86
N TYR A 82 5.34 0.39 27.40
CA TYR A 82 5.05 1.54 28.27
C TYR A 82 3.66 1.43 28.92
N MET A 83 2.64 1.07 28.15
CA MET A 83 1.28 0.90 28.68
C MET A 83 1.21 -0.27 29.67
N THR A 84 1.80 -1.41 29.36
CA THR A 84 1.87 -2.57 30.26
C THR A 84 2.54 -2.22 31.59
N GLU A 85 3.66 -1.51 31.57
CA GLU A 85 4.33 -1.10 32.81
C GLU A 85 3.48 -0.12 33.63
N LYS A 86 2.79 0.82 32.95
CA LYS A 86 1.87 1.74 33.61
C LYS A 86 0.72 1.00 34.31
N TYR A 87 0.09 0.02 33.64
CA TYR A 87 -0.97 -0.79 34.25
C TYR A 87 -0.45 -1.67 35.40
N ARG A 88 0.73 -2.28 35.25
CA ARG A 88 1.36 -3.08 36.32
C ARG A 88 1.63 -2.27 37.58
N LEU A 89 2.02 -1.00 37.44
CA LEU A 89 2.22 -0.07 38.55
C LEU A 89 0.91 0.29 39.28
N PHE A 90 -0.21 0.38 38.58
CA PHE A 90 -1.52 0.63 39.19
C PHE A 90 -2.08 -0.57 39.94
N GLU A 91 -1.69 -1.79 39.58
CA GLU A 91 -2.14 -3.02 40.26
C GLU A 91 -1.35 -3.32 41.55
N SER A 92 -0.28 -2.56 41.83
CA SER A 92 0.61 -2.71 42.98
C SER A 92 0.30 -1.75 44.16
N ILE A 93 -0.76 -0.95 44.06
CA ILE A 93 -1.25 0.00 45.08
C ILE A 93 -2.61 -0.45 45.59
#